data_AF-A0A6H1ZCI7-F1
#
_entry.id   AF-A0A6H1ZCI7-F1
#
_cell.length_a   1.000
_cell.length_b   1.000
_cell.length_c   1.000
_cell.angle_alpha   90.00
_cell.angle_beta   90.00
_cell.angle_gamma   90.00
#
_symmetry.space_group_name_H-M   'P 1'
#
loop_
_entity.id
_entity.type
_entity.pdbx_description
1 polymer ?
#
loop_
_entity_poly.entity_id
_entity_poly.type
_entity_poly.pdbx_seq_one_letter_code
_entity_poly.pdbx_strand_id
1 'polypeptide(L)'
;MFLEGLQPGEVALVTGFSPGQITRILHSPLFQAELMRLECQADDVAVNVGSDLKRMAVKAVEILDENLHSQNLDRVLKTKTAFDVLDRSGYGKRQDPQRHLHLHAHAHQKVKEMEQVELYEAVEDMINEDEEVMEVGV
;
A
#
# COMPACT_ATOMS: atom_id res chain seq x y z
N MET A 1 0.53 24.59 1.49
CA MET A 1 1.78 24.28 0.75
C MET A 1 1.64 25.03 -0.57
N PHE A 2 2.61 25.85 -0.98
CA PHE A 2 2.51 26.55 -2.28
C PHE A 2 2.27 25.50 -3.38
N LEU A 3 1.43 25.81 -4.38
CA LEU A 3 0.87 24.87 -5.37
C LEU A 3 1.91 24.05 -6.18
N GLU A 4 3.19 24.41 -6.12
CA GLU A 4 4.31 23.72 -6.78
C GLU A 4 5.31 23.07 -5.80
N GLY A 5 5.00 23.03 -4.50
CA GLY A 5 5.86 22.45 -3.47
C GLY A 5 7.04 23.33 -3.01
N LEU A 6 7.14 24.55 -3.53
CA LEU A 6 8.21 25.51 -3.20
C LEU A 6 8.13 26.01 -1.75
N GLN A 7 9.30 26.15 -1.12
CA GLN A 7 9.44 26.77 0.20
C GLN A 7 9.24 28.29 0.10
N PRO A 8 8.71 28.98 1.14
CA PRO A 8 8.52 30.44 1.13
C PRO A 8 9.80 31.24 0.81
N GLY A 9 10.97 30.71 1.20
CA GLY A 9 12.27 31.31 0.86
C GLY A 9 12.62 31.21 -0.62
N GLU A 10 12.20 30.13 -1.29
CA GLU A 10 12.40 29.95 -2.74
C GLU A 10 11.45 30.84 -3.53
N VAL A 11 10.21 30.97 -3.07
CA VAL A 11 9.23 31.91 -3.66
C VAL A 11 9.73 33.35 -3.56
N ALA A 12 10.33 33.73 -2.43
CA ALA A 12 10.94 35.04 -2.24
C ALA A 12 12.05 35.32 -3.28
N LEU A 13 12.90 34.33 -3.58
CA LEU A 13 13.95 34.43 -4.59
C LEU A 13 13.40 34.61 -6.01
N VAL A 14 12.34 33.88 -6.37
CA VAL A 14 11.75 33.93 -7.71
C VAL A 14 10.95 35.22 -7.93
N THR A 15 10.26 35.69 -6.89
CA THR A 15 9.35 36.85 -6.99
C THR A 15 10.03 38.18 -6.68
N GLY A 16 11.26 38.16 -6.16
CA GLY A 16 12.01 39.35 -5.76
C GLY A 16 11.49 40.02 -4.48
N PHE A 17 10.58 39.37 -3.76
CA PHE A 17 10.10 39.84 -2.46
C PHE A 17 10.99 39.34 -1.33
N SER A 18 11.00 40.05 -0.19
CA SER A 18 11.65 39.53 1.00
C SER A 18 10.84 38.36 1.61
N PRO A 19 11.50 37.39 2.27
CA PRO A 19 10.81 36.27 2.90
C PRO A 19 9.70 36.71 3.88
N GLY A 20 9.93 37.78 4.65
CA GLY A 20 8.94 38.34 5.56
C GLY A 20 7.75 39.04 4.88
N GLN A 21 7.89 39.47 3.62
CA GLN A 21 6.76 39.95 2.80
C GLN A 21 5.94 38.77 2.28
N ILE A 22 6.60 37.70 1.82
CA ILE A 22 5.92 36.47 1.39
C ILE A 22 5.10 35.87 2.54
N THR A 23 5.66 35.78 3.74
CA THR A 23 4.92 35.29 4.92
C THR A 23 3.69 36.15 5.22
N ARG A 24 3.78 37.48 5.09
CA ARG A 24 2.63 38.37 5.28
C ARG A 24 1.55 38.18 4.20
N ILE A 25 1.95 37.98 2.96
CA ILE A 25 1.02 37.70 1.84
C ILE A 25 0.32 36.35 2.07
N LEU A 26 1.06 35.32 2.48
CA LEU A 26 0.53 33.99 2.80
C LEU A 26 -0.54 34.00 3.89
N HIS A 27 -0.37 34.86 4.90
CA HIS A 27 -1.33 35.04 5.98
C HIS A 27 -2.40 36.11 5.69
N SER A 28 -2.40 36.70 4.49
CA SER A 28 -3.40 37.70 4.15
C SER A 28 -4.76 37.02 3.87
N PRO A 29 -5.88 37.57 4.39
CA PRO A 29 -7.21 36.99 4.16
C PRO A 29 -7.58 36.87 2.68
N LEU A 30 -7.15 37.84 1.87
CA LEU A 30 -7.39 37.85 0.42
C LEU A 30 -6.69 36.67 -0.26
N PHE A 31 -5.42 36.42 0.07
CA PHE A 31 -4.66 35.33 -0.53
C PHE A 31 -5.18 33.96 -0.11
N GLN A 32 -5.62 33.81 1.14
CA GLN A 32 -6.24 32.57 1.61
C GLN A 32 -7.58 32.30 0.92
N ALA A 33 -8.40 33.33 0.71
CA ALA A 33 -9.65 33.19 -0.03
C ALA A 33 -9.41 32.75 -1.48
N GLU A 34 -8.38 33.29 -2.13
CA GLU A 34 -8.04 32.90 -3.50
C GLU A 34 -7.43 31.50 -3.57
N LEU A 35 -6.60 31.12 -2.60
CA LEU A 35 -6.07 29.76 -2.49
C LEU A 35 -7.22 28.74 -2.36
N MET A 36 -8.18 29.01 -1.47
CA MET A 36 -9.36 28.18 -1.27
C MET A 36 -10.22 28.10 -2.53
N ARG A 37 -10.39 29.21 -3.26
CA ARG A 37 -11.10 29.22 -4.55
C ARG A 37 -10.43 28.30 -5.58
N LEU A 38 -9.10 28.31 -5.67
CA LEU A 38 -8.33 27.44 -6.56
C LEU A 38 -8.40 25.97 -6.13
N GLU A 39 -8.32 25.69 -4.83
CA GLU A 39 -8.48 24.33 -4.29
C GLU A 39 -9.86 23.76 -4.61
N CYS A 40 -10.94 24.53 -4.41
CA CYS A 40 -12.29 24.10 -4.79
C CYS A 40 -12.43 23.83 -6.30
N GLN A 41 -11.79 24.62 -7.15
CA GLN A 41 -11.80 24.37 -8.60
C GLN A 41 -11.03 23.09 -8.98
N ALA A 42 -9.95 22.77 -8.27
CA ALA A 42 -9.21 21.54 -8.48
C ALA A 42 -10.02 20.30 -8.06
N ASP A 43 -10.75 20.39 -6.95
CA ASP A 43 -11.64 19.32 -6.47
C ASP A 43 -12.77 19.03 -7.48
N ASP A 44 -13.39 20.07 -8.05
CA ASP A 44 -14.42 19.91 -9.09
C ASP A 44 -13.91 19.14 -10.31
N VAL A 45 -12.65 19.37 -10.71
CA VAL A 45 -12.00 18.65 -11.82
C VAL A 45 -11.72 17.19 -11.43
N ALA A 46 -11.26 16.93 -10.20
CA ALA A 46 -10.99 15.58 -9.72
C ALA A 46 -12.27 14.72 -9.64
N VAL A 47 -13.41 15.32 -9.27
CA VAL A 47 -14.72 14.66 -9.27
C VAL A 47 -15.11 14.18 -10.67
N ASN A 48 -14.78 14.95 -11.71
CA ASN A 48 -15.06 14.57 -13.09
C ASN A 48 -14.27 13.33 -13.53
N VAL A 49 -12.98 13.26 -13.20
CA VAL A 49 -12.12 12.09 -13.48
C VAL A 49 -12.63 10.83 -12.77
N GLY A 50 -13.10 10.94 -11.54
CA GLY A 50 -13.70 9.81 -10.82
C GLY A 50 -14.96 9.27 -11.51
N SER A 51 -15.76 10.14 -12.12
CA SER A 51 -16.93 9.74 -12.89
C SER A 51 -16.55 9.07 -14.21
N ASP A 52 -15.50 9.56 -14.87
CA ASP A 52 -14.99 8.97 -16.11
C ASP A 52 -14.33 7.61 -15.86
N LEU A 53 -13.61 7.44 -14.75
CA LEU A 53 -13.06 6.14 -14.35
C LEU A 53 -14.14 5.08 -14.15
N LYS A 54 -15.28 5.45 -13.55
CA LYS A 54 -16.43 4.53 -13.41
C LYS A 54 -17.00 4.13 -14.77
N ARG A 55 -17.08 5.06 -15.72
CA ARG A 55 -17.52 4.77 -17.09
C ARG A 55 -16.52 3.89 -17.84
N MET A 56 -15.22 4.13 -17.65
CA MET A 56 -14.15 3.32 -18.20
C MET A 56 -14.15 1.89 -17.63
N ALA A 57 -14.49 1.73 -16.35
CA ALA A 57 -14.60 0.41 -15.74
C ALA A 57 -15.64 -0.48 -16.42
N VAL A 58 -16.80 0.09 -16.79
CA VAL A 58 -17.84 -0.64 -17.55
C VAL A 58 -17.30 -1.09 -18.91
N LYS A 59 -16.66 -0.18 -19.66
CA LYS A 59 -16.03 -0.51 -20.95
C LYS A 59 -14.91 -1.54 -20.82
N ALA A 60 -14.15 -1.50 -19.73
CA ALA A 60 -13.10 -2.46 -19.48
C ALA A 60 -13.67 -3.87 -19.27
N VAL A 61 -14.83 -4.01 -18.61
CA VAL A 61 -15.53 -5.29 -18.48
C VAL A 61 -16.01 -5.81 -19.83
N GLU A 62 -16.59 -4.94 -20.68
CA GLU A 62 -17.00 -5.30 -22.04
C GLU A 62 -15.80 -5.80 -22.88
N ILE A 63 -14.66 -5.12 -22.82
CA ILE A 63 -13.43 -5.53 -23.52
C ILE A 63 -12.91 -6.87 -22.98
N LEU A 64 -12.98 -7.12 -21.67
CA LEU A 64 -12.56 -8.40 -21.10
C LEU A 64 -13.46 -9.54 -21.61
N ASP A 65 -14.76 -9.30 -21.73
CA ASP A 65 -15.72 -10.27 -22.26
C ASP A 65 -15.51 -10.54 -23.76
N GLU A 66 -15.32 -9.48 -24.56
CA GLU A 66 -14.97 -9.60 -25.98
C GLU A 66 -13.67 -10.38 -26.20
N ASN A 67 -12.64 -10.10 -25.39
CA ASN A 67 -11.36 -10.79 -25.48
C ASN A 67 -11.45 -12.27 -25.11
N LEU A 68 -12.32 -12.62 -24.15
CA LEU A 68 -12.55 -14.01 -23.75
C LEU A 68 -13.21 -14.82 -24.88
N HIS A 69 -14.16 -14.20 -25.60
CA HIS A 69 -14.94 -14.84 -26.66
C HIS A 69 -14.33 -14.70 -28.07
N SER A 70 -13.40 -13.77 -28.27
CA SER A 70 -12.73 -13.54 -29.57
C SER A 70 -11.98 -14.78 -30.02
N GLN A 71 -12.23 -15.28 -31.23
CA GLN A 71 -11.50 -16.44 -31.75
C GLN A 71 -10.06 -16.11 -32.17
N ASN A 72 -9.74 -14.83 -32.36
CA ASN A 72 -8.49 -14.36 -32.95
C ASN A 72 -7.41 -13.98 -31.93
N LEU A 73 -7.72 -14.00 -30.63
CA LEU A 73 -6.76 -13.67 -29.58
C LEU A 73 -5.82 -14.84 -29.29
N ASP A 74 -4.57 -14.55 -28.95
CA ASP A 74 -3.62 -15.56 -28.49
C ASP A 74 -4.12 -16.29 -27.23
N ARG A 75 -3.91 -17.60 -27.17
CA ARG A 75 -4.40 -18.48 -26.10
C ARG A 75 -3.86 -18.05 -24.73
N VAL A 76 -2.61 -17.60 -24.66
CA VAL A 76 -1.99 -17.13 -23.41
C VAL A 76 -2.70 -15.88 -22.90
N LEU A 77 -2.99 -14.93 -23.79
CA LEU A 77 -3.72 -13.71 -23.45
C LEU A 77 -5.15 -14.00 -23.00
N LYS A 78 -5.89 -14.91 -23.66
CA LYS A 78 -7.24 -15.32 -23.20
C LYS A 78 -7.21 -15.95 -21.82
N THR A 79 -6.23 -16.82 -21.58
CA THR A 79 -6.09 -17.50 -20.29
C THR A 79 -5.80 -16.50 -19.17
N LYS A 80 -4.94 -15.50 -19.44
CA LYS A 80 -4.68 -14.39 -18.51
C LYS A 80 -5.95 -13.58 -18.24
N THR A 81 -6.69 -13.18 -19.28
CA THR A 81 -7.96 -12.46 -19.15
C THR A 81 -8.98 -13.26 -18.33
N ALA A 82 -9.06 -14.58 -18.51
CA ALA A 82 -9.93 -15.44 -17.72
C ALA A 82 -9.56 -15.46 -16.22
N PHE A 83 -8.26 -15.57 -15.89
CA PHE A 83 -7.79 -15.50 -14.50
C PHE A 83 -8.05 -14.12 -13.89
N ASP A 84 -7.81 -13.05 -14.64
CA ASP A 84 -8.07 -11.68 -14.21
C ASP A 84 -9.56 -11.42 -13.89
N VAL A 85 -10.49 -12.12 -14.57
CA VAL A 85 -11.93 -12.09 -14.27
C VAL A 85 -12.25 -12.93 -13.03
N LEU A 86 -11.70 -14.15 -12.93
CA LEU A 86 -11.89 -15.03 -11.78
C LEU A 86 -11.42 -14.38 -10.47
N ASP A 87 -10.26 -13.74 -10.48
CA ASP A 87 -9.72 -13.03 -9.31
C ASP A 87 -10.65 -11.89 -8.83
N ARG A 88 -11.30 -11.18 -9.77
CA ARG A 88 -12.25 -10.10 -9.45
C ARG A 88 -13.62 -10.61 -8.96
N SER A 89 -14.01 -11.81 -9.39
CA SER A 89 -15.25 -12.47 -8.93
C SER A 89 -15.12 -13.20 -7.59
N GLY A 90 -13.97 -13.08 -6.92
CA GLY A 90 -13.75 -13.65 -5.59
C GLY A 90 -13.25 -15.10 -5.59
N TYR A 91 -12.89 -15.65 -6.76
CA TYR A 91 -12.27 -16.98 -6.89
C TYR A 91 -10.73 -16.93 -6.85
N GLY A 92 -10.15 -15.78 -6.48
CA GLY A 92 -8.71 -15.64 -6.32
C GLY A 92 -8.16 -16.46 -5.16
N LYS A 93 -6.83 -16.60 -5.12
CA LYS A 93 -6.13 -17.30 -4.03
C LYS A 93 -6.58 -16.72 -2.68
N ARG A 94 -7.21 -17.57 -1.85
CA ARG A 94 -7.45 -17.25 -0.44
C ARG A 94 -6.09 -16.97 0.20
N GLN A 95 -5.93 -15.77 0.77
CA GLN A 95 -4.77 -15.49 1.59
C GLN A 95 -4.89 -16.38 2.83
N ASP A 96 -4.03 -17.38 2.95
CA ASP A 96 -3.92 -18.11 4.21
C ASP A 96 -3.57 -17.10 5.32
N PRO A 97 -4.25 -17.16 6.48
CA PRO A 97 -4.03 -16.23 7.57
C PRO A 97 -2.62 -16.35 8.21
N GLN A 98 -1.77 -17.27 7.76
CA GLN A 98 -0.42 -17.50 8.29
C GLN A 98 0.67 -16.63 7.66
N ARG A 99 0.37 -15.38 7.26
CA ARG A 99 1.41 -14.44 6.78
C ARG A 99 2.24 -13.78 7.90
N HIS A 100 1.97 -14.10 9.17
CA HIS A 100 2.67 -13.53 10.31
C HIS A 100 3.71 -14.45 10.98
N LEU A 101 4.03 -15.62 10.42
CA LEU A 101 5.26 -16.33 10.81
C LEU A 101 6.47 -15.70 10.11
N HIS A 102 6.73 -14.44 10.43
CA HIS A 102 8.10 -13.96 10.40
C HIS A 102 8.80 -14.70 11.54
N LEU A 103 9.46 -15.82 11.23
CA LEU A 103 10.41 -16.44 12.16
C LEU A 103 11.45 -15.37 12.50
N HIS A 104 11.28 -14.75 13.66
CA HIS A 104 12.21 -13.76 14.17
C HIS A 104 13.55 -14.46 14.37
N ALA A 105 14.53 -14.12 13.54
CA ALA A 105 15.94 -14.54 13.63
C ALA A 105 16.65 -14.04 14.91
N HIS A 106 15.90 -13.67 15.95
CA HIS A 106 16.41 -13.25 17.26
C HIS A 106 16.73 -14.42 18.19
N ALA A 107 16.29 -15.64 17.88
CA ALA A 107 16.64 -16.83 18.67
C ALA A 107 18.13 -17.19 18.59
N HIS A 108 18.78 -16.96 17.44
CA HIS A 108 20.17 -17.38 17.22
C HIS A 108 21.21 -16.53 17.95
N GLN A 109 20.87 -15.29 18.33
CA GLN A 109 21.85 -14.37 18.93
C GLN A 109 22.08 -14.67 20.41
N LYS A 110 21.02 -15.08 21.14
CA LYS A 110 21.13 -15.48 22.56
C LYS A 110 21.91 -16.77 22.76
N VAL A 111 21.71 -17.77 21.90
CA VAL A 111 22.40 -19.09 22.01
C VAL A 111 23.93 -18.94 21.95
N LYS A 112 24.43 -17.94 21.23
CA LYS A 112 25.88 -17.71 21.05
C LYS A 112 26.56 -17.09 22.28
N GLU A 113 25.78 -16.48 23.17
CA GLU A 113 26.25 -15.75 24.35
C GLU A 113 25.97 -16.51 25.66
N MET A 114 25.27 -17.65 25.61
CA MET A 114 24.97 -18.49 26.77
C MET A 114 26.16 -19.35 27.19
N GLU A 115 26.35 -19.52 28.49
CA GLU A 115 27.32 -20.47 29.01
C GLU A 115 26.84 -21.91 28.75
N GLN A 116 27.75 -22.87 28.58
CA GLN A 116 27.38 -24.23 28.18
C GLN A 116 26.37 -24.89 29.13
N VAL A 117 26.44 -24.57 30.43
CA VAL A 117 25.52 -25.11 31.46
C VAL A 117 24.08 -24.65 31.20
N GLU A 118 23.89 -23.36 30.87
CA GLU A 118 22.57 -22.80 30.56
C GLU A 118 21.99 -23.36 29.26
N LEU A 119 22.86 -23.73 28.29
CA LEU A 119 22.44 -24.40 27.06
C LEU A 119 21.93 -25.81 27.31
N TYR A 120 22.57 -26.56 28.23
CA TYR A 120 22.12 -27.91 28.56
C TYR A 120 20.76 -27.90 29.26
N GLU A 121 20.56 -27.00 30.23
CA GLU A 121 19.29 -26.87 30.95
C GLU A 121 18.14 -26.47 30.00
N ALA A 122 18.38 -25.52 29.10
CA ALA A 122 17.39 -25.11 28.10
C ALA A 122 17.04 -26.22 27.08
N VAL A 123 17.99 -27.11 26.76
CA VAL A 123 17.73 -28.26 25.88
C VAL A 123 16.99 -29.37 26.63
N GLU A 124 17.32 -29.59 27.90
CA GLU A 124 16.64 -30.56 28.77
C GLU A 124 15.18 -30.17 29.01
N ASP A 125 14.91 -28.90 29.28
CA ASP A 125 13.55 -28.37 29.42
C ASP A 125 12.73 -28.54 28.14
N MET A 126 13.32 -28.28 26.96
CA MET A 126 12.64 -28.44 25.67
C MET A 126 12.33 -29.91 25.35
N ILE A 127 13.20 -30.85 25.73
CA ILE A 127 12.95 -32.29 25.55
C ILE A 127 11.83 -32.75 26.49
N ASN A 128 11.80 -32.24 27.73
CA ASN A 128 10.79 -32.61 28.71
C ASN A 128 9.41 -31.98 28.41
N GLU A 129 9.36 -30.75 27.87
CA GLU A 129 8.11 -30.13 27.41
C GLU A 129 7.48 -30.91 26.23
N ASP A 130 8.31 -31.47 25.33
CA ASP A 130 7.83 -32.30 24.22
C ASP A 130 7.30 -33.68 24.68
N GLU A 131 7.75 -34.21 25.82
CA GLU A 131 7.23 -35.46 26.40
C GLU A 131 5.84 -35.29 27.03
N GLU A 132 5.55 -34.16 27.70
CA GLU A 132 4.22 -33.91 28.27
C GLU A 132 3.12 -33.73 27.20
N VAL A 133 3.46 -33.23 26.01
CA VAL A 133 2.49 -33.09 24.91
C VAL A 133 2.11 -34.44 24.30
N MET A 134 2.94 -35.48 24.45
CA MET A 134 2.61 -36.83 23.96
C MET A 134 1.72 -37.64 24.92
N GLU A 135 1.69 -37.35 26.22
CA GLU A 135 0.86 -38.10 27.18
C GLU A 135 -0.60 -37.63 27.30
N VAL A 136 -0.95 -36.43 26.83
CA VAL A 136 -2.35 -35.92 26.88
C VAL A 136 -3.14 -36.22 25.59
N GLY A 137 -2.55 -37.00 24.67
CA GLY A 137 -3.10 -37.32 23.35
C GLY A 137 -3.72 -38.71 23.17
N VAL A 138 -4.38 -39.29 24.18
CA VAL A 138 -5.20 -40.52 24.06
C VAL A 138 -6.61 -40.30 24.57
#